data_AF-A0A8S1DLR5-F1
#
_entry.id   AF-A0A8S1DLR5-F1
#
_cell.length_a   1.000
_cell.length_b   1.000
_cell.length_c   1.000
_cell.angle_alpha   90.00
_cell.angle_beta   90.00
_cell.angle_gamma   90.00
#
_symmetry.space_group_name_H-M   'P 1'
#
loop_
_entity.id
_entity.type
_entity.pdbx_description
1 polymer ?
#
loop_
_entity_poly.entity_id
_entity_poly.type
_entity_poly.pdbx_seq_one_letter_code
_entity_poly.pdbx_strand_id
1 'polypeptide(L)'
;MDRLDKSIDGLHRASIWGLQAGVAAYVLTAVTGFLRITSICPCLAFLLFFIIGSAIAAFIATLEIKPEGKAVLVTGCDSGFGYHLALRLEKLGFVIFAACLDKNGDGAKMLKKEGGDKMIPVQMNVTSDEQIASTLDEVTEELAKRGINGLWGLVNNAGLSTFGHIEWISVDDSRKVMEVNTWGVVKATKAFLPLIRRASGQNPTLIQSAVFA
;
A
#
# COMPACT_ATOMS: atom_id res chain seq x y z
N MET A 1 14.19 19.52 0.57
CA MET A 1 13.84 18.28 -0.16
C MET A 1 12.38 18.23 -0.59
N ASP A 2 11.40 18.52 0.28
CA ASP A 2 9.95 18.34 0.03
C ASP A 2 9.35 18.97 -1.25
N ARG A 3 9.85 20.12 -1.72
CA ARG A 3 9.27 20.79 -2.91
C ARG A 3 9.76 20.18 -4.23
N LEU A 4 10.99 19.63 -4.24
CA LEU A 4 11.56 18.95 -5.40
C LEU A 4 10.94 17.57 -5.60
N ASP A 5 10.74 16.81 -4.53
CA ASP A 5 10.06 15.49 -4.60
C ASP A 5 8.62 15.63 -5.13
N LYS A 6 7.86 16.61 -4.62
CA LYS A 6 6.51 16.89 -5.12
C LYS A 6 6.49 17.27 -6.61
N SER A 7 7.52 17.96 -7.10
CA SER A 7 7.65 18.36 -8.51
C SER A 7 8.00 17.17 -9.41
N ILE A 8 8.92 16.31 -8.96
CA ILE A 8 9.34 15.11 -9.70
C ILE A 8 8.19 14.11 -9.75
N ASP A 9 7.47 13.91 -8.63
CA ASP A 9 6.29 13.06 -8.60
C ASP A 9 5.14 13.59 -9.47
N GLY A 10 5.00 14.92 -9.59
CA GLY A 10 4.02 15.55 -10.46
C GLY A 10 4.31 15.28 -11.94
N LEU A 11 5.58 15.45 -12.35
CA LEU A 11 6.03 15.23 -13.71
C LEU A 11 5.97 13.74 -14.12
N HIS A 12 6.37 12.85 -13.22
CA HIS A 12 6.32 11.41 -13.45
C HIS A 12 4.88 10.92 -13.60
N ARG A 13 3.97 11.39 -12.72
CA ARG A 13 2.54 11.10 -12.84
C ARG A 13 1.98 11.62 -14.16
N ALA A 14 2.23 12.88 -14.52
CA ALA A 14 1.76 13.46 -15.78
C ALA A 14 2.23 12.65 -17.01
N SER A 15 3.47 12.16 -16.98
CA SER A 15 4.05 11.34 -18.07
C SER A 15 3.36 9.98 -18.20
N ILE A 16 3.11 9.29 -17.08
CA ILE A 16 2.40 8.00 -17.06
C ILE A 16 0.95 8.17 -17.52
N TRP A 17 0.25 9.19 -17.01
CA TRP A 17 -1.14 9.48 -17.40
C TRP A 17 -1.25 9.84 -18.88
N GLY A 18 -0.28 10.61 -19.41
CA GLY A 18 -0.20 10.92 -20.83
C GLY A 18 -0.03 9.67 -21.71
N LEU A 19 0.83 8.74 -21.30
CA LEU A 19 1.04 7.48 -22.00
C LEU A 19 -0.23 6.61 -22.00
N GLN A 20 -0.88 6.47 -20.83
CA GLN A 20 -2.11 5.69 -20.67
C GLN A 20 -3.29 6.30 -21.47
N ALA A 21 -3.44 7.63 -21.45
CA ALA A 21 -4.43 8.35 -22.26
C ALA A 21 -4.19 8.15 -23.76
N GLY A 22 -2.91 8.12 -24.19
CA GLY A 22 -2.51 7.81 -25.56
C GLY A 22 -2.96 6.42 -26.02
N VAL A 23 -2.67 5.40 -25.23
CA VAL A 23 -3.07 4.02 -25.53
C VAL A 23 -4.60 3.88 -25.55
N ALA A 24 -5.31 4.46 -24.58
CA ALA A 24 -6.78 4.42 -24.52
C ALA A 24 -7.44 5.12 -25.72
N ALA A 25 -6.94 6.29 -26.11
CA ALA A 25 -7.44 7.02 -27.28
C ALA A 25 -7.24 6.22 -28.58
N TYR A 26 -6.08 5.60 -28.76
CA TYR A 26 -5.79 4.78 -29.93
C TYR A 26 -6.71 3.55 -30.02
N VAL A 27 -6.88 2.83 -28.91
CA VAL A 27 -7.80 1.67 -28.84
C VAL A 27 -9.24 2.08 -29.15
N LEU A 28 -9.71 3.21 -28.59
CA LEU A 28 -11.07 3.71 -28.85
C LEU A 28 -11.30 4.06 -30.32
N THR A 29 -10.33 4.71 -30.97
CA THR A 29 -10.42 5.02 -32.41
C THR A 29 -10.39 3.75 -33.25
N ALA A 30 -9.57 2.75 -32.90
CA ALA A 30 -9.52 1.47 -33.61
C ALA A 30 -10.85 0.70 -33.51
N VAL A 31 -11.47 0.66 -32.32
CA VAL A 31 -12.75 -0.02 -32.08
C VAL A 31 -13.91 0.68 -32.80
N THR A 32 -13.99 2.01 -32.73
CA THR A 32 -15.06 2.76 -33.43
C THR A 32 -14.92 2.66 -34.95
N GLY A 33 -13.69 2.64 -35.47
CA GLY A 33 -13.39 2.35 -36.87
C GLY A 33 -13.82 0.94 -37.30
N PHE A 34 -13.57 -0.09 -36.49
CA PHE A 34 -14.02 -1.46 -36.75
C PHE A 34 -15.55 -1.59 -36.77
N LEU A 35 -16.24 -0.89 -35.86
CA LEU A 35 -17.70 -0.90 -35.74
C LEU A 35 -18.42 0.01 -36.75
N ARG A 36 -17.68 0.70 -37.64
CA ARG A 36 -18.21 1.70 -38.60
C ARG A 36 -19.08 2.78 -37.95
N ILE A 37 -18.82 3.07 -36.68
CA ILE A 37 -19.37 4.22 -35.97
C ILE A 37 -18.50 5.43 -36.39
N THR A 38 -19.11 6.62 -36.51
CA THR A 38 -18.46 7.85 -36.98
C THR A 38 -17.00 7.97 -36.51
N SER A 39 -16.08 8.21 -37.47
CA SER A 39 -14.65 8.24 -37.20
C SER A 39 -14.32 9.40 -36.27
N ILE A 40 -14.13 9.10 -34.97
CA ILE A 40 -13.70 10.08 -33.98
C ILE A 40 -12.24 10.41 -34.28
N CYS A 41 -11.94 11.70 -34.47
CA CYS A 41 -10.57 12.15 -34.68
C CYS A 41 -9.68 11.73 -33.48
N PRO A 42 -8.61 10.95 -33.69
CA PRO A 42 -7.77 10.45 -32.60
C PRO A 42 -7.13 11.56 -31.77
N CYS A 43 -6.87 12.73 -32.38
CA CYS A 43 -6.36 13.90 -31.67
C CYS A 43 -7.37 14.46 -30.65
N LEU A 44 -8.66 14.48 -31.00
CA LEU A 44 -9.74 14.92 -30.11
C LEU A 44 -9.96 13.93 -28.96
N ALA A 45 -9.91 12.63 -29.25
CA ALA A 45 -10.00 11.59 -28.22
C ALA A 45 -8.82 11.70 -27.23
N PHE A 46 -7.59 11.87 -27.73
CA PHE A 46 -6.41 12.03 -26.90
C PHE A 46 -6.49 13.26 -25.99
N LEU A 47 -6.85 14.42 -26.54
CA LEU A 47 -7.02 15.65 -25.76
C LEU A 47 -8.08 15.50 -24.67
N LEU A 48 -9.20 14.84 -24.97
CA LEU A 48 -10.27 14.62 -24.02
C LEU A 48 -9.85 13.68 -22.89
N PHE A 49 -9.18 12.56 -23.18
CA PHE A 49 -8.62 11.67 -22.15
C PHE A 49 -7.51 12.35 -21.33
N PHE A 50 -6.67 13.16 -21.96
CA PHE A 50 -5.61 13.88 -21.26
C PHE A 50 -6.17 14.94 -20.31
N ILE A 51 -7.18 15.71 -20.74
CA ILE A 51 -7.86 16.71 -19.91
C ILE A 51 -8.61 16.04 -18.77
N ILE A 52 -9.38 14.99 -19.04
CA ILE A 52 -10.10 14.24 -17.99
C ILE A 52 -9.12 13.60 -17.01
N GLY A 53 -8.07 12.94 -17.50
CA GLY A 53 -7.04 12.33 -16.66
C GLY A 53 -6.32 13.36 -15.79
N SER A 54 -5.97 14.52 -16.37
CA SER A 54 -5.35 15.63 -15.62
C SER A 54 -6.29 16.24 -14.59
N ALA A 55 -7.57 16.42 -14.93
CA ALA A 55 -8.59 16.92 -14.00
C ALA A 55 -8.84 15.93 -12.86
N ILE A 56 -8.91 14.63 -13.14
CA ILE A 56 -9.01 13.57 -12.12
C ILE A 56 -7.77 13.55 -11.25
N ALA A 57 -6.56 13.61 -11.83
CA ALA A 57 -5.32 13.64 -11.07
C ALA A 57 -5.23 14.88 -10.17
N ALA A 58 -5.62 16.06 -10.67
CA ALA A 58 -5.72 17.28 -9.88
C ALA A 58 -6.75 17.15 -8.76
N PHE A 59 -7.92 16.59 -9.06
CA PHE A 59 -8.96 16.34 -8.06
C PHE A 59 -8.50 15.36 -6.98
N ILE A 60 -7.86 14.24 -7.34
CA ILE A 60 -7.27 13.29 -6.39
C ILE A 60 -6.17 13.97 -5.56
N ALA A 61 -5.36 14.84 -6.16
CA ALA A 61 -4.35 15.61 -5.44
C ALA A 61 -4.94 16.61 -4.43
N THR A 62 -6.20 17.03 -4.63
CA THR A 62 -6.94 17.84 -3.64
C THR A 62 -7.64 17.01 -2.56
N LEU A 63 -7.69 15.68 -2.68
CA LEU A 63 -8.23 14.81 -1.64
C LEU A 63 -7.23 14.73 -0.48
N GLU A 64 -7.41 15.62 0.48
CA GLU A 64 -6.63 15.64 1.70
C GLU A 64 -7.13 14.57 2.68
N ILE A 65 -6.32 13.53 2.91
CA ILE A 65 -6.60 12.53 3.93
C ILE A 65 -6.16 13.10 5.28
N LYS A 66 -7.12 13.52 6.11
CA LYS A 66 -6.86 13.91 7.50
C LYS A 66 -6.31 12.71 8.29
N PRO A 67 -5.06 12.74 8.77
CA PRO A 67 -4.38 11.61 9.40
C PRO A 67 -4.77 11.40 10.87
N GLU A 68 -5.38 12.41 11.50
CA GLU A 68 -5.70 12.39 12.92
C GLU A 68 -6.72 11.29 13.25
N GLY A 69 -6.43 10.52 14.29
CA GLY A 69 -7.30 9.42 14.72
C GLY A 69 -7.33 8.23 13.77
N LYS A 70 -6.43 8.16 12.77
CA LYS A 70 -6.31 7.02 11.85
C LYS A 70 -5.08 6.18 12.18
N ALA A 71 -5.28 4.88 12.24
CA ALA A 71 -4.22 3.91 12.48
C ALA A 71 -3.99 3.01 11.26
N VAL A 72 -2.73 2.65 10.99
CA VAL A 72 -2.34 1.77 9.88
C VAL A 72 -1.43 0.67 10.40
N LEU A 73 -1.69 -0.58 9.99
CA LEU A 73 -0.80 -1.71 10.23
C LEU A 73 0.01 -1.94 8.96
N VAL A 74 1.34 -1.96 9.07
CA VAL A 74 2.26 -2.25 7.97
C VAL A 74 3.06 -3.49 8.31
N THR A 75 3.02 -4.52 7.45
CA THR A 75 3.80 -5.74 7.65
C THR A 75 5.17 -5.66 6.99
N GLY A 76 6.17 -6.36 7.53
CA GLY A 76 7.52 -6.37 6.99
C GLY A 76 8.25 -5.03 7.19
N CYS A 77 8.19 -4.49 8.41
CA CYS A 77 8.80 -3.20 8.74
C CYS A 77 10.25 -3.29 9.22
N ASP A 78 10.85 -4.49 9.26
CA ASP A 78 12.23 -4.68 9.72
C ASP A 78 13.26 -3.90 8.89
N SER A 79 12.98 -3.66 7.59
CA SER A 79 13.86 -2.93 6.68
C SER A 79 13.11 -2.45 5.41
N GLY A 80 13.85 -1.85 4.47
CA GLY A 80 13.38 -1.60 3.10
C GLY A 80 12.14 -0.70 3.00
N PHE A 81 11.26 -1.01 2.06
CA PHE A 81 10.07 -0.21 1.77
C PHE A 81 9.12 -0.09 2.97
N GLY A 82 8.88 -1.19 3.69
CA GLY A 82 8.00 -1.20 4.86
C GLY A 82 8.49 -0.25 5.95
N TYR A 83 9.79 -0.29 6.25
CA TYR A 83 10.44 0.61 7.21
C TYR A 83 10.25 2.08 6.84
N HIS A 84 10.58 2.46 5.60
CA HIS A 84 10.47 3.85 5.15
C HIS A 84 9.02 4.32 5.01
N LEU A 85 8.11 3.43 4.60
CA LEU A 85 6.69 3.72 4.54
C LEU A 85 6.12 4.00 5.93
N ALA A 86 6.46 3.17 6.92
CA ALA A 86 6.05 3.35 8.30
C ALA A 86 6.47 4.74 8.82
N LEU A 87 7.75 5.11 8.64
CA LEU A 87 8.25 6.43 9.03
C LEU A 87 7.57 7.59 8.30
N ARG A 88 7.28 7.42 7.00
CA ARG A 88 6.60 8.47 6.22
C ARG A 88 5.18 8.67 6.70
N LEU A 89 4.43 7.59 6.94
CA LEU A 89 3.05 7.68 7.43
C LEU A 89 2.98 8.25 8.84
N GLU A 90 3.93 7.88 9.71
CA GLU A 90 4.03 8.47 11.05
C GLU A 90 4.28 9.98 10.99
N LYS A 91 5.22 10.44 10.16
CA LYS A 91 5.49 11.88 9.93
C LYS A 91 4.29 12.63 9.37
N LEU A 92 3.43 11.95 8.63
CA LEU A 92 2.17 12.51 8.15
C LEU A 92 1.11 12.59 9.26
N GLY A 93 1.30 11.93 10.40
CA GLY A 93 0.47 12.07 11.60
C GLY A 93 -0.38 10.84 11.95
N PHE A 94 -0.27 9.75 11.19
CA PHE A 94 -0.97 8.49 11.45
C PHE A 94 -0.38 7.74 12.66
N VAL A 95 -1.18 6.93 13.33
CA VAL A 95 -0.69 5.92 14.29
C VAL A 95 -0.26 4.68 13.50
N ILE A 96 0.97 4.23 13.68
CA ILE A 96 1.54 3.14 12.91
C ILE A 96 1.81 1.95 13.79
N PHE A 97 1.18 0.83 13.47
CA PHE A 97 1.57 -0.48 13.95
C PHE A 97 2.58 -1.05 12.94
N ALA A 98 3.85 -1.12 13.34
CA ALA A 98 4.92 -1.60 12.49
C ALA A 98 5.20 -3.07 12.81
N ALA A 99 4.60 -3.98 12.03
CA ALA A 99 4.81 -5.40 12.19
C ALA A 99 6.20 -5.82 11.69
N CYS A 100 7.01 -6.28 12.63
CA CYS A 100 8.38 -6.75 12.46
C CYS A 100 8.47 -8.25 12.79
N LEU A 101 9.39 -8.98 12.17
CA LEU A 101 9.64 -10.39 12.52
C LEU A 101 10.18 -10.52 13.95
N ASP A 102 11.06 -9.60 14.35
CA ASP A 102 11.56 -9.46 15.71
C ASP A 102 11.34 -8.03 16.21
N LYS A 103 10.41 -7.84 17.17
CA LYS A 103 10.13 -6.52 17.74
C LYS A 103 11.29 -5.94 18.56
N ASN A 104 12.25 -6.79 18.94
CA ASN A 104 13.46 -6.39 19.65
C ASN A 104 14.69 -6.31 18.71
N GLY A 105 14.50 -6.57 17.41
CA GLY A 105 15.52 -6.44 16.40
C GLY A 105 15.93 -4.99 16.16
N ASP A 106 17.03 -4.79 15.44
CA ASP A 106 17.60 -3.47 15.20
C ASP A 106 16.65 -2.58 14.39
N GLY A 107 15.96 -3.13 13.38
CA GLY A 107 14.96 -2.41 12.59
C GLY A 107 13.82 -1.84 13.45
N ALA A 108 13.24 -2.66 14.32
CA ALA A 108 12.15 -2.24 15.21
C ALA A 108 12.61 -1.18 16.23
N LYS A 109 13.83 -1.32 16.79
CA LYS A 109 14.43 -0.32 17.68
C LYS A 109 14.65 1.01 16.98
N MET A 110 15.16 0.98 15.74
CA MET A 110 15.38 2.17 14.92
C MET A 110 14.06 2.85 14.55
N LEU A 111 13.03 2.09 14.16
CA LEU A 111 11.68 2.62 13.94
C LEU A 111 11.16 3.37 15.17
N LYS A 112 11.28 2.77 16.35
CA LYS A 112 10.81 3.42 17.59
C LYS A 112 11.60 4.69 17.91
N LYS A 113 12.90 4.70 17.63
CA LYS A 113 13.76 5.86 17.83
C LYS A 113 13.43 7.00 16.85
N GLU A 114 13.11 6.68 15.61
CA GLU A 114 12.88 7.67 14.53
C GLU A 114 11.42 8.12 14.39
N GLY A 115 10.45 7.26 14.71
CA GLY A 115 9.01 7.48 14.51
C GLY A 115 8.24 7.96 15.74
N GLY A 116 8.90 8.30 16.84
CA GLY A 116 8.26 8.92 18.00
C GLY A 116 7.08 8.13 18.61
N ASP A 117 6.15 8.83 19.24
CA ASP A 117 5.08 8.24 20.10
C ASP A 117 3.96 7.53 19.32
N LYS A 118 3.85 7.80 18.01
CA LYS A 118 2.85 7.20 17.12
C LYS A 118 3.37 5.96 16.40
N MET A 119 4.67 5.65 16.51
CA MET A 119 5.26 4.42 16.02
C MET A 119 5.19 3.32 17.08
N ILE A 120 4.48 2.25 16.77
CA ILE A 120 4.24 1.12 17.67
C ILE A 120 4.75 -0.15 16.98
N PRO A 121 6.01 -0.56 17.22
CA PRO A 121 6.51 -1.83 16.72
C PRO A 121 5.77 -3.00 17.37
N VAL A 122 5.30 -3.95 16.57
CA VAL A 122 4.63 -5.19 17.01
C VAL A 122 5.33 -6.40 16.40
N GLN A 123 5.31 -7.55 17.09
CA GLN A 123 5.91 -8.77 16.57
C GLN A 123 4.88 -9.54 15.75
N MET A 124 5.15 -9.77 14.47
CA MET A 124 4.25 -10.54 13.61
C MET A 124 4.98 -11.19 12.43
N ASN A 125 5.06 -12.52 12.46
CA ASN A 125 5.32 -13.32 11.27
C ASN A 125 3.99 -13.66 10.55
N VAL A 126 3.83 -13.17 9.32
CA VAL A 126 2.63 -13.39 8.49
C VAL A 126 2.36 -14.86 8.16
N THR A 127 3.33 -15.77 8.32
CA THR A 127 3.10 -17.21 8.10
C THR A 127 2.55 -17.92 9.35
N SER A 128 2.62 -17.30 10.53
CA SER A 128 2.20 -17.88 11.81
C SER A 128 0.83 -17.36 12.23
N ASP A 129 -0.17 -18.24 12.25
CA ASP A 129 -1.54 -17.90 12.64
C ASP A 129 -1.61 -17.44 14.10
N GLU A 130 -0.77 -18.04 14.95
CA GLU A 130 -0.68 -17.73 16.38
C GLU A 130 -0.10 -16.33 16.63
N GLN A 131 0.96 -15.96 15.89
CA GLN A 131 1.47 -14.59 15.97
C GLN A 131 0.47 -13.57 15.44
N ILE A 132 -0.18 -13.85 14.30
CA ILE A 132 -1.24 -12.97 13.76
C ILE A 132 -2.35 -12.74 14.79
N ALA A 133 -2.80 -13.78 15.47
CA ALA A 133 -3.83 -13.66 16.52
C ALA A 133 -3.32 -12.81 17.69
N SER A 134 -2.12 -13.07 18.20
CA SER A 134 -1.54 -12.27 19.29
C SER A 134 -1.34 -10.80 18.91
N THR A 135 -0.93 -10.50 17.68
CA THR A 135 -0.79 -9.13 17.18
C THR A 135 -2.16 -8.46 17.03
N LEU A 136 -3.19 -9.20 16.61
CA LEU A 136 -4.54 -8.67 16.52
C LEU A 136 -5.06 -8.21 17.89
N ASP A 137 -4.80 -9.00 18.93
CA ASP A 137 -5.16 -8.65 20.31
C ASP A 137 -4.39 -7.40 20.78
N GLU A 138 -3.06 -7.38 20.62
CA GLU A 138 -2.20 -6.24 20.96
C GLU A 138 -2.63 -4.95 20.25
N VAL A 139 -2.89 -5.02 18.93
CA VAL A 139 -3.38 -3.88 18.14
C VAL A 139 -4.75 -3.41 18.63
N THR A 140 -5.65 -4.34 18.95
CA THR A 140 -7.00 -4.00 19.43
C THR A 140 -6.94 -3.26 20.76
N GLU A 141 -6.10 -3.71 21.69
CA GLU A 141 -5.90 -3.06 22.98
C GLU A 141 -5.29 -1.65 22.83
N GLU A 142 -4.26 -1.50 21.99
CA GLU A 142 -3.62 -0.21 21.76
C GLU A 142 -4.55 0.80 21.06
N LEU A 143 -5.37 0.34 20.11
CA LEU A 143 -6.43 1.15 19.51
C LEU A 143 -7.41 1.66 20.57
N ALA A 144 -7.87 0.78 21.47
CA ALA A 144 -8.79 1.14 22.54
C ALA A 144 -8.19 2.16 23.51
N LYS A 145 -6.93 1.98 23.93
CA LYS A 145 -6.20 2.94 24.80
C LYS A 145 -6.11 4.33 24.18
N ARG A 146 -6.01 4.41 22.86
CA ARG A 146 -5.91 5.67 22.10
C ARG A 146 -7.26 6.23 21.67
N GLY A 147 -8.37 5.56 22.00
CA GLY A 147 -9.72 5.97 21.59
C GLY A 147 -9.96 5.87 20.08
N ILE A 148 -9.23 5.00 19.38
CA ILE A 148 -9.36 4.79 17.93
C ILE A 148 -10.28 3.59 17.68
N ASN A 149 -11.35 3.78 16.90
CA ASN A 149 -12.41 2.78 16.75
C ASN A 149 -12.01 1.55 15.90
N GLY A 150 -10.95 1.63 15.12
CA GLY A 150 -10.53 0.57 14.23
C GLY A 150 -9.29 0.91 13.43
N LEU A 151 -8.94 0.02 12.51
CA LEU A 151 -7.77 0.19 11.66
C LEU A 151 -8.16 0.89 10.35
N TRP A 152 -7.61 2.06 10.07
CA TRP A 152 -7.92 2.78 8.83
C TRP A 152 -7.37 2.06 7.59
N GLY A 153 -6.22 1.39 7.73
CA GLY A 153 -5.66 0.59 6.66
C GLY A 153 -4.71 -0.51 7.11
N LEU A 154 -4.61 -1.52 6.27
CA LEU A 154 -3.62 -2.60 6.35
C LEU A 154 -2.76 -2.54 5.09
N VAL A 155 -1.44 -2.53 5.28
CA VAL A 155 -0.44 -2.63 4.22
C VAL A 155 0.28 -3.96 4.34
N ASN A 156 -0.06 -4.88 3.43
CA ASN A 156 0.59 -6.19 3.34
C ASN A 156 1.90 -6.08 2.56
N ASN A 157 2.97 -5.64 3.21
CA ASN A 157 4.29 -5.41 2.60
C ASN A 157 5.32 -6.51 2.92
N ALA A 158 5.08 -7.37 3.93
CA ALA A 158 5.96 -8.52 4.19
C ALA A 158 6.11 -9.36 2.92
N GLY A 159 7.36 -9.53 2.49
CA GLY A 159 7.71 -10.15 1.23
C GLY A 159 9.00 -10.94 1.34
N LEU A 160 9.04 -12.08 0.64
CA LEU A 160 10.22 -12.89 0.44
C LEU A 160 10.41 -13.09 -1.07
N SER A 161 11.64 -12.96 -1.54
CA SER A 161 12.00 -13.26 -2.92
C SER A 161 13.10 -14.31 -2.98
N THR A 162 13.09 -15.06 -4.06
CA THR A 162 14.16 -16.00 -4.43
C THR A 162 14.54 -15.71 -5.88
N PHE A 163 15.83 -15.77 -6.19
CA PHE A 163 16.36 -15.43 -7.51
C PHE A 163 17.04 -16.64 -8.14
N GLY A 164 16.73 -16.90 -9.40
CA GLY A 164 17.31 -17.99 -10.17
C GLY A 164 16.38 -18.47 -11.28
N HIS A 165 16.91 -19.31 -12.17
CA HIS A 165 16.06 -20.04 -13.10
C HIS A 165 15.20 -21.06 -12.35
N ILE A 166 14.01 -21.37 -12.89
CA ILE A 166 13.07 -22.30 -12.25
C ILE A 166 13.68 -23.69 -11.99
N GLU A 167 14.67 -24.08 -12.80
CA GLU A 167 15.42 -25.33 -12.68
C GLU A 167 16.35 -25.36 -11.45
N TRP A 168 16.73 -24.19 -10.93
CA TRP A 168 17.67 -24.04 -9.80
C TRP A 168 16.95 -23.79 -8.47
N ILE A 169 15.73 -23.25 -8.53
CA ILE A 169 14.96 -22.93 -7.34
C ILE A 169 14.28 -24.20 -6.84
N SER A 170 14.54 -24.54 -5.58
CA SER A 170 13.88 -25.68 -4.95
C SER A 170 12.36 -25.44 -4.83
N VAL A 171 11.59 -26.52 -4.86
CA VAL A 171 10.14 -26.46 -4.60
C VAL A 171 9.87 -25.89 -3.20
N ASP A 172 10.74 -26.19 -2.23
CA ASP A 172 10.58 -25.71 -0.86
C ASP A 172 10.80 -24.20 -0.74
N ASP A 173 11.77 -23.63 -1.46
CA ASP A 173 11.97 -22.18 -1.49
C ASP A 173 10.83 -21.47 -2.23
N SER A 174 10.35 -22.05 -3.32
CA SER A 174 9.13 -21.57 -3.99
C SER A 174 7.93 -21.59 -3.06
N ARG A 175 7.78 -22.65 -2.25
CA ARG A 175 6.71 -22.76 -1.25
C ARG A 175 6.85 -21.67 -0.18
N LYS A 176 8.04 -21.43 0.36
CA LYS A 176 8.27 -20.35 1.35
C LYS A 176 7.85 -18.98 0.81
N VAL A 177 8.20 -18.68 -0.44
CA VAL A 177 7.78 -17.43 -1.11
C VAL A 177 6.26 -17.34 -1.19
N MET A 178 5.57 -18.43 -1.56
CA MET A 178 4.10 -18.47 -1.59
C MET A 178 3.48 -18.34 -0.20
N GLU A 179 4.06 -18.96 0.83
CA GLU A 179 3.59 -18.85 2.21
C GLU A 179 3.62 -17.40 2.71
N VAL A 180 4.67 -16.64 2.40
CA VAL A 180 4.77 -15.22 2.80
C VAL A 180 3.91 -14.33 1.90
N ASN A 181 4.14 -14.37 0.59
CA ASN A 181 3.63 -13.35 -0.34
C ASN A 181 2.17 -13.60 -0.74
N THR A 182 1.68 -14.83 -0.60
CA THR A 182 0.29 -15.19 -0.95
C THR A 182 -0.51 -15.52 0.29
N TRP A 183 -0.13 -16.57 1.02
CA TRP A 183 -0.93 -17.03 2.16
C TRP A 183 -0.85 -16.08 3.33
N GLY A 184 0.31 -15.50 3.62
CA GLY A 184 0.48 -14.51 4.67
C GLY A 184 -0.41 -13.28 4.46
N VAL A 185 -0.52 -12.82 3.22
CA VAL A 185 -1.42 -11.72 2.83
C VAL A 185 -2.89 -12.08 3.08
N VAL A 186 -3.31 -13.29 2.69
CA VAL A 186 -4.68 -13.77 2.91
C VAL A 186 -4.99 -13.89 4.41
N LYS A 187 -4.08 -14.48 5.19
CA LYS A 187 -4.23 -14.70 6.64
C LYS A 187 -4.32 -13.37 7.39
N ALA A 188 -3.36 -12.47 7.18
CA ALA A 188 -3.35 -11.15 7.82
C ALA A 188 -4.60 -10.34 7.43
N THR A 189 -4.95 -10.31 6.14
CA THR A 189 -6.15 -9.59 5.69
C THR A 189 -7.41 -10.13 6.37
N LYS A 190 -7.60 -11.45 6.41
CA LYS A 190 -8.76 -12.06 7.08
C LYS A 190 -8.82 -11.71 8.57
N ALA A 191 -7.69 -11.78 9.27
CA ALA A 191 -7.63 -11.51 10.70
C ALA A 191 -7.95 -10.05 11.04
N PHE A 192 -7.42 -9.09 10.28
CA PHE A 192 -7.58 -7.66 10.57
C PHE A 192 -8.81 -7.02 9.91
N LEU A 193 -9.47 -7.70 8.97
CA LEU A 193 -10.67 -7.19 8.29
C LEU A 193 -11.78 -6.69 9.24
N PRO A 194 -12.08 -7.33 10.39
CA PRO A 194 -13.05 -6.81 11.35
C PRO A 194 -12.68 -5.43 11.90
N LEU A 195 -11.40 -5.17 12.20
CA LEU A 195 -10.93 -3.85 12.67
C LEU A 195 -11.03 -2.80 11.56
N ILE A 196 -10.73 -3.19 10.32
CA ILE A 196 -10.86 -2.31 9.15
C ILE A 196 -12.32 -1.91 8.93
N ARG A 197 -13.25 -2.86 9.09
CA ARG A 197 -14.69 -2.61 8.98
C ARG A 197 -15.22 -1.68 10.06
N ARG A 198 -14.64 -1.67 11.26
CA ARG A 198 -15.02 -0.74 12.33
C ARG A 198 -14.61 0.70 12.03
N ALA A 199 -13.51 0.88 11.27
CA ALA A 199 -13.10 2.20 10.79
C ALA A 199 -13.99 2.74 9.64
N SER A 200 -14.89 1.92 9.08
CA SER A 200 -15.64 2.21 7.84
C SER A 200 -16.55 3.44 7.85
N GLY A 201 -16.80 4.07 9.00
CA GLY A 201 -17.46 5.39 9.05
C GLY A 201 -16.65 6.51 8.38
N GLN A 202 -15.39 6.26 7.98
CA GLN A 202 -14.43 7.25 7.48
C GLN A 202 -13.70 6.88 6.17
N ASN A 203 -14.29 6.06 5.29
CA ASN A 203 -13.65 5.53 4.06
C ASN A 203 -12.35 4.74 4.35
N PRO A 204 -12.46 3.45 4.71
CA PRO A 204 -11.31 2.63 5.07
C PRO A 204 -10.53 2.24 3.80
N THR A 205 -9.20 2.24 3.88
CA THR A 205 -8.34 1.91 2.73
C THR A 205 -7.62 0.61 2.98
N LEU A 206 -8.02 -0.46 2.28
CA LEU A 206 -7.20 -1.66 2.19
C LEU A 206 -6.14 -1.42 1.11
N ILE A 207 -4.87 -1.28 1.50
CA ILE A 207 -3.76 -1.15 0.55
C ILE A 207 -3.02 -2.48 0.51
N GLN A 208 -3.33 -3.30 -0.49
CA GLN A 208 -2.55 -4.51 -0.76
C GLN A 208 -1.38 -4.13 -1.66
N SER A 209 -0.21 -3.87 -1.08
CA SER A 209 1.03 -3.71 -1.84
C SER A 209 1.96 -4.90 -1.58
N ALA A 210 1.82 -5.97 -2.37
CA ALA A 210 2.90 -6.94 -2.50
C ALA A 210 4.04 -6.27 -3.29
N VAL A 211 4.83 -5.43 -2.62
CA VAL A 211 6.10 -4.97 -3.19
C VAL A 211 7.00 -6.19 -3.15
N PHE A 212 7.31 -6.73 -4.32
CA PHE A 212 8.37 -7.71 -4.48
C PHE A 212 9.66 -7.05 -3.97
N ALA A 213 10.06 -7.37 -2.73
CA ALA A 213 11.37 -7.03 -2.19
C ALA A 213 12.41 -7.99 -2.75
#